data_AF-K7FZ13-F1
#
_entry.id   AF-K7FZ13-F1
#
_cell.length_a   1.000
_cell.length_b   1.000
_cell.length_c   1.000
_cell.angle_alpha   90.00
_cell.angle_beta   90.00
_cell.angle_gamma   90.00
#
_symmetry.space_group_name_H-M   'P 1'
#
loop_
_entity.id
_entity.type
_entity.pdbx_description
1 polymer ?
#
loop_
_entity_poly.entity_id
_entity_poly.type
_entity_poly.pdbx_seq_one_letter_code
_entity_poly.pdbx_strand_id
1 'polypeptide(L)'
;TSGLIKPNIFHEFLQVFLVEKAGRRSLFIAGLAGMLVSAIAMTVGLVLLTTFAWMSYVSMVAIFLFVIFFEVGPGPIPWFIVAELFSQGPRPAAIAIAGFCNWTCNFIIGMCFQYIADLCGSYVFMIFAVLLLGFILFTHFKVPETKGKSFEEISAEFRHKKRSAIKGPKAATELEDLRSSQEV
;
A
#
# COMPACT_ATOMS: atom_id res chain seq x y z
N THR A 1 -1.26 -4.89 35.44
CA THR A 1 -1.18 -5.42 34.06
C THR A 1 -2.52 -5.38 33.31
N SER A 2 -3.67 -5.60 33.96
CA SER A 2 -5.00 -5.62 33.31
C SER A 2 -5.55 -4.27 32.82
N GLY A 3 -4.99 -3.13 33.28
CA GLY A 3 -5.41 -1.79 32.89
C GLY A 3 -4.85 -1.30 31.56
N LEU A 4 -3.71 -1.85 31.10
CA LEU A 4 -3.06 -1.46 29.84
C LEU A 4 -3.61 -2.22 28.63
N ILE A 5 -4.23 -3.39 28.85
CA ILE A 5 -4.75 -4.26 27.79
C ILE A 5 -6.08 -3.71 27.23
N LYS A 6 -6.92 -3.11 28.09
CA LYS A 6 -8.23 -2.56 27.70
C LYS A 6 -8.17 -1.46 26.63
N PRO A 7 -7.28 -0.45 26.72
CA PRO A 7 -7.21 0.59 25.69
C PRO A 7 -6.67 0.08 24.35
N ASN A 8 -5.71 -0.86 24.33
CA ASN A 8 -5.20 -1.45 23.10
C ASN A 8 -6.29 -2.22 22.35
N ILE A 9 -7.06 -3.04 23.08
CA ILE A 9 -8.16 -3.81 22.49
C ILE A 9 -9.22 -2.88 21.87
N PHE A 10 -9.57 -1.77 22.52
CA PHE A 10 -10.55 -0.82 21.96
C PHE A 10 -10.08 -0.20 20.64
N HIS A 11 -8.80 0.20 20.56
CA HIS A 11 -8.21 0.74 19.34
C HIS A 11 -8.19 -0.30 18.21
N GLU A 12 -7.85 -1.55 18.52
CA GLU A 12 -7.87 -2.67 17.57
C GLU A 12 -9.28 -2.97 17.06
N PHE A 13 -10.29 -2.99 17.93
CA PHE A 13 -11.69 -3.17 17.52
C PHE A 13 -12.19 -1.99 16.66
N LEU A 14 -11.83 -0.75 17.00
CA LEU A 14 -12.17 0.42 16.21
C LEU A 14 -11.55 0.34 14.81
N GLN A 15 -10.29 -0.08 14.71
CA GLN A 15 -9.62 -0.31 13.43
C GLN A 15 -10.30 -1.41 12.61
N VAL A 16 -10.62 -2.56 13.22
CA VAL A 16 -11.33 -3.66 12.53
C VAL A 16 -12.68 -3.18 11.98
N PHE A 17 -13.45 -2.43 12.78
CA PHE A 17 -14.74 -1.90 12.35
C PHE A 17 -14.61 -0.87 11.22
N LEU A 18 -13.55 -0.06 11.26
CA LEU A 18 -13.25 0.94 10.23
C LEU A 18 -12.84 0.29 8.91
N VAL A 19 -12.04 -0.79 8.98
CA VAL A 19 -11.65 -1.62 7.82
C VAL A 19 -12.86 -2.28 7.17
N GLU A 20 -13.76 -2.86 7.96
CA GLU A 20 -14.98 -3.51 7.47
C GLU A 20 -15.94 -2.51 6.81
N LYS A 21 -16.09 -1.31 7.40
CA LYS A 21 -17.04 -0.30 6.90
C LYS A 21 -16.51 0.51 5.72
N ALA A 22 -15.22 0.82 5.63
CA ALA A 22 -14.65 1.65 4.56
C ALA A 22 -14.25 0.87 3.31
N GLY A 23 -13.80 -0.39 3.45
CA GLY A 23 -13.29 -1.19 2.34
C GLY A 23 -11.79 -1.09 2.20
N ARG A 24 -11.15 -2.23 1.97
CA ARG A 24 -9.69 -2.41 2.08
C ARG A 24 -8.90 -1.54 1.09
N ARG A 25 -9.37 -1.37 -0.14
CA ARG A 25 -8.70 -0.55 -1.17
C ARG A 25 -8.79 0.94 -0.87
N SER A 26 -10.00 1.46 -0.62
CA SER A 26 -10.19 2.88 -0.25
C SER A 26 -9.46 3.23 1.03
N LEU A 27 -9.43 2.35 2.03
CA LEU A 27 -8.74 2.61 3.29
C LEU A 27 -7.21 2.60 3.12
N PHE A 28 -6.67 1.70 2.28
CA PHE A 28 -5.25 1.69 1.95
C PHE A 28 -4.84 2.96 1.20
N ILE A 29 -5.61 3.37 0.20
CA ILE A 29 -5.34 4.60 -0.58
C ILE A 29 -5.49 5.84 0.31
N ALA A 30 -6.52 5.90 1.15
CA ALA A 30 -6.71 7.01 2.09
C ALA A 30 -5.57 7.10 3.11
N GLY A 31 -5.12 5.98 3.66
CA GLY A 31 -3.95 5.92 4.54
C GLY A 31 -2.68 6.40 3.84
N LEU A 32 -2.40 5.90 2.64
CA LEU A 32 -1.24 6.36 1.86
C LEU A 32 -1.32 7.85 1.50
N ALA A 33 -2.50 8.36 1.15
CA ALA A 33 -2.69 9.78 0.86
C ALA A 33 -2.51 10.66 2.11
N GLY A 34 -3.00 10.23 3.27
CA GLY A 34 -2.78 10.91 4.54
C GLY A 34 -1.31 10.94 4.96
N MET A 35 -0.60 9.82 4.74
CA MET A 35 0.85 9.75 4.93
C MET A 35 1.61 10.67 3.96
N LEU A 36 1.19 10.76 2.70
CA LEU A 36 1.80 11.65 1.71
C LEU A 36 1.69 13.12 2.13
N VAL A 37 0.50 13.56 2.53
CA VAL A 37 0.26 14.92 3.03
C VAL A 37 1.09 15.20 4.29
N SER A 38 1.16 14.23 5.21
CA SER A 38 1.94 14.36 6.44
C SER A 38 3.44 14.44 6.17
N ALA A 39 3.95 13.66 5.20
CA ALA A 39 5.36 13.72 4.79
C ALA A 39 5.73 15.09 4.19
N ILE A 40 4.85 15.66 3.36
CA ILE A 40 5.04 17.01 2.82
C ILE A 40 5.02 18.05 3.95
N ALA A 41 4.07 17.95 4.88
CA ALA A 41 3.99 18.83 6.04
C ALA A 41 5.25 18.75 6.92
N MET A 42 5.83 17.56 7.10
CA MET A 42 7.11 17.38 7.80
C MET A 42 8.27 18.06 7.06
N THR A 43 8.38 17.90 5.74
CA THR A 43 9.41 18.62 4.96
C THR A 43 9.27 20.12 5.11
N VAL A 44 8.05 20.67 4.99
CA VAL A 44 7.79 22.10 5.15
C VAL A 44 8.16 22.57 6.56
N GLY A 45 7.76 21.82 7.59
CA GLY A 45 8.08 22.11 8.99
C GLY A 45 9.58 22.12 9.26
N LEU A 46 10.34 21.18 8.67
CA LEU A 46 11.80 21.10 8.82
C LEU A 46 12.55 22.17 8.01
N VAL A 47 12.07 22.54 6.84
CA VAL A 47 12.66 23.61 6.02
C VAL A 47 12.47 24.97 6.72
N LEU A 48 11.27 25.21 7.27
CA LEU A 48 10.95 26.48 7.96
C LEU A 48 11.43 26.54 9.40
N LEU A 49 11.97 25.44 9.95
CA LEU A 49 12.46 25.37 11.33
C LEU A 49 13.58 26.39 11.60
N THR A 50 14.42 26.66 10.60
CA THR A 50 15.51 27.65 10.69
C THR A 50 15.01 29.10 10.70
N THR A 51 13.78 29.34 10.22
CA THR A 51 13.15 30.67 10.16
C THR A 51 12.20 30.89 11.34
N PHE A 52 11.48 29.84 11.75
CA PHE A 52 10.44 29.90 12.77
C PHE A 52 10.57 28.72 13.74
N ALA A 53 11.00 28.99 14.97
CA ALA A 53 11.19 27.96 16.00
C ALA A 53 9.90 27.17 16.34
N TRP A 54 8.72 27.78 16.15
CA TRP A 54 7.43 27.13 16.39
C TRP A 54 7.08 26.04 15.35
N MET A 55 7.79 25.97 14.22
CA MET A 55 7.60 24.91 13.22
C MET A 55 7.99 23.52 13.74
N SER A 56 8.75 23.44 14.83
CA SER A 56 9.00 22.19 15.55
C SER A 56 7.70 21.49 15.98
N TYR A 57 6.70 22.26 16.47
CA TYR A 57 5.39 21.73 16.82
C TYR A 57 4.63 21.18 15.60
N VAL A 58 4.74 21.86 14.45
CA VAL A 58 4.13 21.40 13.19
C VAL A 58 4.73 20.07 12.75
N SER A 59 6.06 19.95 12.76
CA SER A 59 6.76 18.70 12.45
C SER A 59 6.37 17.57 13.42
N MET A 60 6.24 17.86 14.71
CA MET A 60 5.79 16.88 15.71
C MET A 60 4.37 16.37 15.42
N VAL A 61 3.42 17.28 15.19
CA VAL A 61 2.03 16.91 14.86
C VAL A 61 1.98 16.11 13.55
N ALA A 62 2.77 16.50 12.55
CA ALA A 62 2.83 15.81 11.28
C ALA A 62 3.38 14.37 11.41
N ILE A 63 4.35 14.12 12.29
CA ILE A 63 4.82 12.76 12.61
C ILE A 63 3.70 11.91 13.23
N PHE A 64 2.94 12.45 14.18
CA PHE A 64 1.82 11.71 14.77
C PHE A 64 0.74 11.40 13.74
N LEU A 65 0.39 12.36 12.88
CA LEU A 65 -0.56 12.12 11.79
C LEU A 65 -0.05 11.06 10.82
N PHE A 66 1.23 11.08 10.47
CA PHE A 66 1.85 10.07 9.63
C PHE A 66 1.69 8.67 10.23
N VAL A 67 1.95 8.50 11.54
CA VAL A 67 1.76 7.22 12.24
C VAL A 67 0.29 6.81 12.26
N ILE A 68 -0.64 7.72 12.56
CA ILE A 68 -2.07 7.40 12.58
C ILE A 68 -2.54 6.92 11.20
N PHE A 69 -2.16 7.60 10.12
CA PHE A 69 -2.54 7.19 8.76
C PHE A 69 -1.87 5.89 8.33
N PHE A 70 -0.65 5.62 8.79
CA PHE A 70 0.04 4.34 8.59
C PHE A 70 -0.72 3.19 9.24
N GLU A 71 -1.11 3.34 10.51
CA GLU A 71 -1.84 2.33 11.27
C GLU A 71 -3.25 2.06 10.70
N VAL A 72 -3.91 3.08 10.15
CA VAL A 72 -5.25 2.92 9.56
C VAL A 72 -5.22 2.17 8.23
N GLY A 73 -4.14 2.26 7.44
CA GLY A 73 -4.09 1.68 6.10
C GLY A 73 -2.94 0.69 5.91
N PRO A 74 -1.71 1.18 5.60
CA PRO A 74 -0.60 0.30 5.21
C PRO A 74 -0.11 -0.68 6.27
N GLY A 75 -0.33 -0.43 7.56
CA GLY A 75 0.07 -1.32 8.65
C GLY A 75 -0.65 -2.67 8.60
N PRO A 76 -1.99 -2.71 8.74
CA PRO A 76 -2.74 -3.97 8.83
C PRO A 76 -3.03 -4.61 7.46
N ILE A 77 -3.29 -3.81 6.43
CA ILE A 77 -3.91 -4.29 5.18
C ILE A 77 -3.06 -5.32 4.40
N PRO A 78 -1.73 -5.17 4.25
CA PRO A 78 -0.92 -6.18 3.55
C PRO A 78 -1.00 -7.57 4.19
N TRP A 79 -1.04 -7.63 5.52
CA TRP A 79 -1.16 -8.90 6.25
C TRP A 79 -2.52 -9.55 6.01
N PHE A 80 -3.59 -8.77 5.99
CA PHE A 80 -4.93 -9.25 5.66
C PHE A 80 -5.04 -9.72 4.20
N ILE A 81 -4.46 -8.97 3.25
CA ILE A 81 -4.51 -9.30 1.82
C ILE A 81 -3.77 -10.61 1.52
N VAL A 82 -2.63 -10.88 2.16
CA VAL A 82 -1.92 -12.16 2.00
C VAL A 82 -2.73 -13.33 2.56
N ALA A 83 -3.43 -13.15 3.67
CA ALA A 83 -4.30 -14.19 4.22
C ALA A 83 -5.50 -14.51 3.29
N GLU A 84 -6.00 -13.51 2.57
CA GLU A 84 -7.16 -13.64 1.67
C GLU A 84 -6.82 -14.09 0.25
N LEU A 85 -5.65 -13.73 -0.29
CA LEU A 85 -5.26 -14.10 -1.65
C LEU A 85 -4.86 -15.57 -1.80
N PHE A 86 -4.47 -16.23 -0.71
CA PHE A 86 -3.94 -17.59 -0.73
C PHE A 86 -4.87 -18.58 -0.02
N SER A 87 -5.14 -19.70 -0.69
CA SER A 87 -5.83 -20.85 -0.10
C SER A 87 -4.99 -21.48 1.04
N GLN A 88 -5.63 -22.25 1.92
CA GLN A 88 -5.01 -22.75 3.16
C GLN A 88 -3.67 -23.50 2.94
N GLY A 89 -3.46 -24.12 1.78
CA GLY A 89 -2.20 -24.80 1.42
C GLY A 89 -0.99 -23.84 1.29
N PRO A 90 -0.97 -22.93 0.30
CA PRO A 90 0.17 -22.02 0.09
C PRO A 90 0.26 -20.84 1.08
N ARG A 91 -0.77 -20.60 1.90
CA ARG A 91 -0.85 -19.43 2.79
C ARG A 91 0.34 -19.28 3.76
N PRO A 92 0.81 -20.33 4.48
CA PRO A 92 1.93 -20.16 5.41
C PRO A 92 3.23 -19.73 4.70
N ALA A 93 3.51 -20.29 3.51
CA ALA A 93 4.67 -19.91 2.72
C ALA A 93 4.57 -18.46 2.21
N ALA A 94 3.38 -18.03 1.77
CA ALA A 94 3.15 -16.66 1.34
C ALA A 94 3.34 -15.65 2.48
N ILE A 95 2.83 -15.96 3.68
CA ILE A 95 3.02 -15.13 4.88
C ILE A 95 4.51 -15.05 5.26
N ALA A 96 5.24 -16.17 5.20
CA ALA A 96 6.66 -16.20 5.49
C ALA A 96 7.47 -15.32 4.53
N ILE A 97 7.22 -15.40 3.22
CA ILE A 97 7.89 -14.57 2.22
C ILE A 97 7.54 -13.09 2.41
N ALA A 98 6.26 -12.78 2.58
CA ALA A 98 5.80 -11.40 2.80
C ALA A 98 6.44 -10.80 4.06
N GLY A 99 6.49 -11.57 5.15
CA GLY A 99 7.15 -11.17 6.39
C GLY A 99 8.66 -10.99 6.22
N PHE A 100 9.33 -11.92 5.55
CA PHE A 100 10.76 -11.77 5.24
C PHE A 100 11.03 -10.48 4.47
N CYS A 101 10.29 -10.23 3.38
CA CYS A 101 10.42 -9.00 2.60
C CYS A 101 10.18 -7.75 3.47
N ASN A 102 9.16 -7.75 4.33
CA ASN A 102 8.86 -6.64 5.22
C ASN A 102 10.02 -6.37 6.20
N TRP A 103 10.51 -7.39 6.88
CA TRP A 103 11.60 -7.26 7.84
C TRP A 103 12.92 -6.86 7.17
N THR A 104 13.21 -7.39 5.98
CA THR A 104 14.37 -6.97 5.19
C THR A 104 14.29 -5.50 4.79
N CYS A 105 13.13 -5.04 4.29
CA CYS A 105 12.94 -3.63 3.97
C CYS A 105 13.10 -2.73 5.21
N ASN A 106 12.54 -3.15 6.35
CA ASN A 106 12.69 -2.41 7.61
C ASN A 106 14.16 -2.34 8.04
N PHE A 107 14.90 -3.44 7.95
CA PHE A 107 16.33 -3.47 8.26
C PHE A 107 17.13 -2.52 7.36
N ILE A 108 16.88 -2.53 6.05
CA ILE A 108 17.55 -1.63 5.09
C ILE A 108 17.24 -0.17 5.43
N ILE A 109 15.96 0.18 5.66
CA ILE A 109 15.58 1.54 6.03
C ILE A 109 16.25 1.94 7.34
N GLY A 110 16.21 1.09 8.37
CA GLY A 110 16.82 1.37 9.67
C GLY A 110 18.34 1.62 9.60
N MET A 111 19.05 0.86 8.75
CA MET A 111 20.49 1.02 8.55
C MET A 111 20.84 2.23 7.68
N CYS A 112 20.05 2.49 6.63
CA CYS A 112 20.38 3.53 5.64
C CYS A 112 19.80 4.91 5.98
N PHE A 113 18.76 4.99 6.81
CA PHE A 113 18.01 6.24 7.01
C PHE A 113 18.88 7.39 7.52
N GLN A 114 19.76 7.16 8.50
CA GLN A 114 20.64 8.21 9.02
C GLN A 114 21.58 8.77 7.94
N TYR A 115 22.21 7.90 7.15
CA TYR A 115 23.07 8.33 6.03
C TYR A 115 22.30 9.15 4.98
N ILE A 116 21.06 8.73 4.67
CA ILE A 116 20.21 9.45 3.72
C ILE A 116 19.74 10.79 4.31
N ALA A 117 19.41 10.82 5.61
CA ALA A 117 19.01 12.02 6.31
C ALA A 117 20.14 13.05 6.35
N ASP A 118 21.38 12.63 6.57
CA ASP A 118 22.56 13.51 6.53
C ASP A 118 22.80 14.09 5.14
N LEU A 119 22.57 13.31 4.08
CA LEU A 119 22.73 13.75 2.69
C LEU A 119 21.60 14.69 2.22
N CYS A 120 20.35 14.42 2.62
CA CYS A 120 19.17 15.13 2.13
C CYS A 120 18.69 16.26 3.05
N GLY A 121 19.14 16.29 4.31
CA GLY A 121 18.71 17.25 5.32
C GLY A 121 17.18 17.30 5.46
N SER A 122 16.62 18.51 5.49
CA SER A 122 15.17 18.74 5.63
C SER A 122 14.30 18.11 4.53
N TYR A 123 14.90 17.72 3.40
CA TYR A 123 14.19 17.11 2.26
C TYR A 123 14.10 15.59 2.32
N VAL A 124 14.65 14.93 3.36
CA VAL A 124 14.64 13.46 3.47
C VAL A 124 13.23 12.85 3.33
N PHE A 125 12.20 13.52 3.85
CA PHE A 125 10.81 13.06 3.77
C PHE A 125 10.19 13.15 2.36
N MET A 126 10.79 13.91 1.44
CA MET A 126 10.36 13.94 0.03
C MET A 126 10.63 12.61 -0.69
N ILE A 127 11.66 11.87 -0.28
CA ILE A 127 11.92 10.52 -0.81
C ILE A 127 10.75 9.60 -0.48
N PHE A 128 10.29 9.65 0.78
CA PHE A 128 9.10 8.90 1.22
C PHE A 128 7.83 9.39 0.51
N ALA A 129 7.68 10.70 0.30
CA ALA A 129 6.54 11.24 -0.45
C ALA A 129 6.47 10.70 -1.89
N VAL A 130 7.60 10.64 -2.61
CA VAL A 130 7.65 10.08 -3.97
C VAL A 130 7.32 8.59 -3.97
N LEU A 131 7.86 7.82 -3.01
CA LEU A 131 7.54 6.40 -2.85
C LEU A 131 6.06 6.17 -2.54
N LEU A 132 5.49 6.96 -1.62
CA LEU A 132 4.07 6.91 -1.26
C LEU A 132 3.18 7.22 -2.46
N LEU A 133 3.52 8.25 -3.25
CA LEU A 133 2.80 8.56 -4.49
C LEU A 133 2.87 7.39 -5.48
N GLY A 134 4.05 6.79 -5.64
CA GLY A 134 4.23 5.59 -6.46
C GLY A 134 3.33 4.43 -6.00
N PHE A 135 3.25 4.19 -4.69
CA PHE A 135 2.35 3.17 -4.13
C PHE A 135 0.87 3.51 -4.29
N ILE A 136 0.48 4.79 -4.16
CA ILE A 136 -0.90 5.22 -4.41
C ILE A 136 -1.29 4.90 -5.85
N LEU A 137 -0.43 5.27 -6.82
CA LEU A 137 -0.67 4.99 -8.24
C LEU A 137 -0.69 3.48 -8.51
N PHE A 138 0.29 2.74 -7.97
CA PHE A 138 0.34 1.29 -8.11
C PHE A 138 -0.93 0.62 -7.57
N THR A 139 -1.37 0.96 -6.35
CA THR A 139 -2.58 0.41 -5.77
C THR A 139 -3.81 0.82 -6.56
N HIS A 140 -3.89 2.07 -7.01
CA HIS A 140 -5.02 2.55 -7.79
C HIS A 140 -5.17 1.78 -9.11
N PHE A 141 -4.09 1.53 -9.85
CA PHE A 141 -4.15 0.85 -11.15
C PHE A 141 -4.08 -0.68 -11.09
N LYS A 142 -3.33 -1.24 -10.13
CA LYS A 142 -2.98 -2.67 -10.11
C LYS A 142 -3.80 -3.49 -9.13
N VAL A 143 -4.33 -2.90 -8.06
CA VAL A 143 -5.12 -3.61 -7.04
C VAL A 143 -6.62 -3.46 -7.35
N PRO A 144 -7.29 -4.53 -7.85
CA PRO A 144 -8.74 -4.51 -8.05
C PRO A 144 -9.48 -4.43 -6.70
N GLU A 145 -10.65 -3.80 -6.69
CA GLU A 145 -11.52 -3.64 -5.53
C GLU A 145 -11.94 -5.01 -4.96
N THR A 146 -11.56 -5.34 -3.73
CA THR A 146 -11.91 -6.61 -3.06
C THR A 146 -13.20 -6.55 -2.25
N LYS A 147 -13.84 -5.39 -2.12
CA LYS A 147 -15.02 -5.22 -1.26
C LYS A 147 -16.30 -5.64 -2.00
N GLY A 148 -17.00 -6.64 -1.48
CA GLY A 148 -18.33 -7.05 -1.93
C GLY A 148 -18.38 -8.05 -3.10
N LYS A 149 -17.23 -8.60 -3.52
CA LYS A 149 -17.13 -9.64 -4.56
C LYS A 149 -16.80 -10.99 -3.96
N SER A 150 -17.41 -12.07 -4.46
CA SER A 150 -17.12 -13.43 -3.98
C SER A 150 -15.71 -13.88 -4.41
N PHE A 151 -15.14 -14.87 -3.71
CA PHE A 151 -13.82 -15.45 -4.05
C PHE A 151 -13.74 -15.92 -5.52
N GLU A 152 -14.87 -16.33 -6.10
CA GLU A 152 -15.00 -16.74 -7.49
C GLU A 152 -14.92 -15.56 -8.47
N GLU A 153 -15.47 -14.39 -8.13
CA GLU A 153 -15.37 -13.18 -8.97
C GLU A 153 -13.95 -12.61 -8.99
N ILE A 154 -13.25 -12.59 -7.84
CA ILE A 154 -11.85 -12.14 -7.76
C ILE A 154 -10.96 -13.07 -8.61
N SER A 155 -11.16 -14.39 -8.50
CA SER A 155 -10.41 -15.36 -9.31
C SER A 155 -10.78 -15.33 -10.80
N ALA A 156 -12.04 -15.01 -11.14
CA ALA A 156 -12.50 -14.84 -12.51
C ALA A 156 -11.90 -13.56 -13.16
N GLU A 157 -11.79 -12.46 -12.43
CA GLU A 157 -11.22 -11.20 -12.92
C GLU A 157 -9.70 -11.34 -13.21
N PHE A 158 -8.97 -12.07 -12.36
CA PHE A 158 -7.58 -12.46 -12.63
C PHE A 158 -7.46 -13.41 -13.84
N ARG A 159 -8.37 -14.38 -14.00
CA ARG A 159 -8.40 -15.27 -15.19
C ARG A 159 -8.79 -14.53 -16.47
N HIS A 160 -9.69 -13.56 -16.40
CA HIS A 160 -10.14 -12.79 -17.57
C HIS A 160 -9.07 -11.80 -18.06
N LYS A 161 -8.31 -11.16 -17.15
CA LYS A 161 -7.12 -10.37 -17.52
C LYS A 161 -6.06 -11.24 -18.19
N LYS A 162 -5.84 -12.47 -17.72
CA LYS A 162 -4.91 -13.43 -18.35
C LYS A 162 -5.40 -13.89 -19.73
N ARG A 163 -6.72 -14.15 -19.89
CA ARG A 163 -7.33 -14.59 -21.16
C ARG A 163 -7.41 -13.47 -22.21
N SER A 164 -7.59 -12.22 -21.80
CA SER A 164 -7.54 -11.05 -22.70
C SER A 164 -6.12 -10.72 -23.16
N ALA A 165 -5.11 -10.92 -22.30
CA ALA A 165 -3.71 -10.81 -22.67
C ALA A 165 -3.25 -11.95 -23.62
N ILE A 166 -3.89 -13.12 -23.56
CA ILE A 166 -3.64 -14.25 -24.46
C ILE A 166 -4.43 -14.15 -25.78
N LYS A 167 -5.60 -13.47 -25.79
CA LYS A 167 -6.42 -13.28 -27.00
C LYS A 167 -5.98 -12.12 -27.91
N GLY A 168 -5.17 -11.19 -27.43
CA GLY A 168 -4.45 -10.27 -28.33
C GLY A 168 -3.20 -10.93 -28.90
N PRO A 169 -2.50 -10.29 -29.84
CA PRO A 169 -2.74 -10.22 -31.31
C PRO A 169 -2.96 -11.56 -32.04
N LYS A 170 -2.72 -12.72 -31.41
CA LYS A 170 -2.72 -14.03 -32.11
C LYS A 170 -4.07 -14.43 -32.73
N ALA A 171 -5.19 -14.09 -32.09
CA ALA A 171 -6.51 -14.43 -32.61
C ALA A 171 -6.93 -13.54 -33.80
N ALA A 172 -6.39 -12.32 -33.90
CA ALA A 172 -6.64 -11.44 -35.04
C ALA A 172 -5.85 -11.91 -36.27
N THR A 173 -4.60 -12.34 -36.06
CA THR A 173 -3.73 -12.84 -37.15
C THR A 173 -4.24 -14.17 -37.74
N GLU A 174 -4.74 -15.11 -36.94
CA GLU A 174 -5.30 -16.37 -37.50
C GLU A 174 -6.62 -16.19 -38.26
N LEU A 175 -7.46 -15.21 -37.88
CA LEU A 175 -8.70 -14.91 -38.62
C LEU A 175 -8.40 -14.25 -39.98
N GLU A 176 -7.31 -13.52 -40.09
CA GLU A 176 -6.85 -12.89 -41.34
C GLU A 176 -6.19 -13.93 -42.27
N ASP A 177 -5.39 -14.86 -41.73
CA ASP A 177 -4.80 -15.99 -42.47
C ASP A 177 -5.84 -17.01 -42.95
N LEU A 178 -6.91 -17.25 -42.18
CA LEU A 178 -8.02 -18.10 -42.61
C LEU A 178 -8.88 -17.44 -43.70
N ARG A 179 -9.05 -16.12 -43.65
CA ARG A 179 -9.78 -15.39 -44.70
C ARG A 179 -8.99 -15.34 -46.01
N SER A 180 -7.68 -15.12 -45.95
CA SER A 180 -6.82 -15.13 -47.15
C SER A 180 -6.70 -16.52 -47.79
N SER A 181 -6.81 -17.59 -47.00
CA SER A 181 -6.80 -18.98 -47.50
C SER A 181 -8.13 -19.42 -48.14
N GLN A 182 -9.23 -18.66 -47.95
CA GLN A 182 -10.54 -18.93 -48.57
C GLN A 182 -10.76 -18.12 -49.85
N GLU A 183 -9.90 -17.14 -50.14
CA GLU A 183 -9.99 -16.24 -51.31
C GLU A 183 -9.03 -16.63 -52.46
N VAL A 184 -8.38 -17.81 -52.39
CA VAL A 184 -7.54 -18.40 -53.46
C VAL A 184 -8.17 -19.71 -53.94
#